data_AF-A0ABD2Q595-F1
#
_entry.id   AF-A0ABD2Q595-F1
#
_cell.length_a   1.000
_cell.length_b   1.000
_cell.length_c   1.000
_cell.angle_alpha   90.00
_cell.angle_beta   90.00
_cell.angle_gamma   90.00
#
_symmetry.space_group_name_H-M   'P 1'
#
loop_
_entity.id
_entity.type
_entity.pdbx_description
1 polymer ?
#
loop_
_entity_poly.entity_id
_entity_poly.type
_entity_poly.pdbx_seq_one_letter_code
_entity_poly.pdbx_strand_id
1 'polypeptide(L)'
;MESMLIATEGARQKYSEEKDKYRQRVVNSAANEQEEMNSLVVMLSLNKGQKSEMLNKLLQEETAQKAAFTKLQHMKDSQTQRLTQEIKMVELELCKLSRLEQERKQETQEWHTGLLETQRVQLVELLRQLSRAKEERRQELDQRMLEMQQAKQQDEIDFWLVQYQRLLDKMPERLDKKRNPLDAQVDKVLTLADAEDFRPHFVRNRIDWPTLCSMGDSDLARIGVYAAGIRHKIIDNVNALFKTGDQTPSAPPKEQEPSAPSEEMAPSAPPEGSTVTVARVCNECCICMQSEVRFKFCYYLNKVAPVGDPK
;
A
#
# COMPACT_ATOMS: atom_id res chain seq x y z
N MET A 1 -84.52 -124.04 93.22
CA MET A 1 -84.79 -122.61 92.92
C MET A 1 -83.52 -121.78 92.84
N GLU A 2 -82.50 -122.01 93.67
CA GLU A 2 -81.23 -121.24 93.65
C GLU A 2 -80.49 -121.17 92.31
N SER A 3 -80.36 -122.27 91.56
CA SER A 3 -79.57 -122.25 90.31
C SER A 3 -80.19 -121.39 89.18
N MET A 4 -81.49 -121.08 89.25
CA MET A 4 -82.17 -120.23 88.28
C MET A 4 -81.88 -118.74 88.55
N LEU A 5 -81.78 -118.34 89.81
CA LEU A 5 -81.40 -116.98 90.21
C LEU A 5 -79.96 -116.66 89.78
N ILE A 6 -79.02 -117.56 90.08
CA ILE A 6 -77.60 -117.43 89.70
C ILE A 6 -77.44 -117.31 88.17
N ALA A 7 -78.23 -118.05 87.38
CA ALA A 7 -78.23 -117.94 85.92
C ALA A 7 -78.75 -116.57 85.43
N THR A 8 -79.82 -116.04 86.04
CA THR A 8 -80.34 -114.69 85.69
C THR A 8 -79.42 -113.55 86.13
N GLU A 9 -78.69 -113.72 87.23
CA GLU A 9 -77.69 -112.75 87.70
C GLU A 9 -76.43 -112.78 86.82
N GLY A 10 -75.94 -113.97 86.46
CA GLY A 10 -74.83 -114.11 85.52
C GLY A 10 -75.16 -113.59 84.11
N ALA A 11 -76.40 -113.73 83.65
CA ALA A 11 -76.86 -113.12 82.40
C ALA A 11 -76.94 -111.58 82.49
N ARG A 12 -77.41 -111.03 83.63
CA ARG A 12 -77.39 -109.59 83.89
C ARG A 12 -75.96 -109.01 83.98
N GLN A 13 -75.04 -109.71 84.62
CA GLN A 13 -73.62 -109.33 84.68
C GLN A 13 -73.00 -109.29 83.28
N LYS A 14 -73.16 -110.36 82.49
CA LYS A 14 -72.68 -110.39 81.09
C LYS A 14 -73.26 -109.26 80.23
N TYR A 15 -74.55 -108.97 80.36
CA TYR A 15 -75.19 -107.86 79.66
C TYR A 15 -74.69 -106.48 80.12
N SER A 16 -74.41 -106.30 81.42
CA SER A 16 -73.75 -105.09 81.92
C SER A 16 -72.34 -104.97 81.35
N GLU A 17 -71.52 -106.01 81.48
CA GLU A 17 -70.16 -106.02 80.94
C GLU A 17 -70.10 -105.75 79.44
N GLU A 18 -71.03 -106.29 78.65
CA GLU A 18 -71.05 -106.04 77.20
C GLU A 18 -71.47 -104.60 76.88
N LYS A 19 -72.45 -104.06 77.61
CA LYS A 19 -72.86 -102.65 77.56
C LYS A 19 -71.71 -101.72 77.99
N ASP A 20 -70.93 -102.11 78.99
CA ASP A 20 -69.79 -101.36 79.50
C ASP A 20 -68.59 -101.44 78.54
N LYS A 21 -68.31 -102.63 77.94
CA LYS A 21 -67.33 -102.81 76.85
C LYS A 21 -67.72 -102.06 75.57
N TYR A 22 -69.02 -101.87 75.31
CA TYR A 22 -69.51 -101.05 74.20
C TYR A 22 -69.35 -99.56 74.52
N ARG A 23 -69.77 -99.11 75.71
CA ARG A 23 -69.55 -97.73 76.20
C ARG A 23 -68.07 -97.36 76.17
N GLN A 24 -67.20 -98.24 76.64
CA GLN A 24 -65.76 -97.98 76.68
C GLN A 24 -65.15 -97.94 75.27
N ARG A 25 -65.65 -98.71 74.30
CA ARG A 25 -65.25 -98.55 72.89
C ARG A 25 -65.68 -97.20 72.30
N VAL A 26 -66.92 -96.75 72.56
CA VAL A 26 -67.42 -95.45 72.07
C VAL A 26 -66.71 -94.27 72.76
N VAL A 27 -66.43 -94.38 74.06
CA VAL A 27 -65.65 -93.36 74.80
C VAL A 27 -64.20 -93.32 74.29
N ASN A 28 -63.57 -94.48 74.06
CA ASN A 28 -62.20 -94.53 73.55
C ASN A 28 -62.10 -94.05 72.09
N SER A 29 -63.10 -94.31 71.23
CA SER A 29 -63.08 -93.77 69.86
C SER A 29 -63.28 -92.26 69.85
N ALA A 30 -64.23 -91.74 70.64
CA ALA A 30 -64.42 -90.30 70.79
C ALA A 30 -63.21 -89.60 71.44
N ALA A 31 -62.50 -90.27 72.37
CA ALA A 31 -61.26 -89.77 72.94
C ALA A 31 -60.12 -89.71 71.90
N ASN A 32 -59.93 -90.76 71.11
CA ASN A 32 -58.94 -90.76 70.01
C ASN A 32 -59.26 -89.70 68.96
N GLU A 33 -60.52 -89.57 68.52
CA GLU A 33 -60.94 -88.53 67.57
C GLU A 33 -60.68 -87.12 68.14
N GLN A 34 -60.93 -86.90 69.44
CA GLN A 34 -60.63 -85.64 70.12
C GLN A 34 -59.11 -85.40 70.25
N GLU A 35 -58.30 -86.42 70.50
CA GLU A 35 -56.83 -86.31 70.51
C GLU A 35 -56.26 -86.00 69.11
N GLU A 36 -56.79 -86.61 68.05
CA GLU A 36 -56.43 -86.29 66.66
C GLU A 36 -56.83 -84.85 66.30
N MET A 37 -58.03 -84.40 66.69
CA MET A 37 -58.47 -83.00 66.54
C MET A 37 -57.55 -82.03 67.30
N ASN A 38 -57.23 -82.33 68.55
CA ASN A 38 -56.34 -81.52 69.37
C ASN A 38 -54.92 -81.45 68.75
N SER A 39 -54.40 -82.57 68.26
CA SER A 39 -53.11 -82.66 67.56
C SER A 39 -53.09 -81.80 66.29
N LEU A 40 -54.15 -81.86 65.47
CA LEU A 40 -54.30 -81.03 64.27
C LEU A 40 -54.35 -79.53 64.63
N VAL A 41 -55.06 -79.16 65.70
CA VAL A 41 -55.12 -77.76 66.19
C VAL A 41 -53.75 -77.28 66.68
N VAL A 42 -52.99 -78.12 67.37
CA VAL A 42 -51.61 -77.82 67.78
C VAL A 42 -50.71 -77.64 66.56
N MET A 43 -50.76 -78.52 65.57
CA MET A 43 -49.97 -78.34 64.33
C MET A 43 -50.36 -77.08 63.56
N LEU A 44 -51.65 -76.76 63.46
CA LEU A 44 -52.14 -75.55 62.78
C LEU A 44 -51.75 -74.27 63.53
N SER A 45 -51.77 -74.27 64.86
CA SER A 45 -51.33 -73.12 65.67
C SER A 45 -49.82 -72.92 65.58
N LEU A 46 -49.03 -74.00 65.63
CA LEU A 46 -47.58 -73.97 65.43
C LEU A 46 -47.21 -73.46 64.03
N ASN A 47 -47.88 -73.92 62.99
CA ASN A 47 -47.65 -73.49 61.61
C ASN A 47 -48.04 -72.01 61.40
N LYS A 48 -49.12 -71.53 62.02
CA LYS A 48 -49.49 -70.11 62.05
C LYS A 48 -48.44 -69.27 62.79
N GLY A 49 -47.94 -69.75 63.93
CA GLY A 49 -46.83 -69.14 64.68
C GLY A 49 -45.59 -69.00 63.82
N GLN A 50 -45.08 -70.10 63.26
CA GLN A 50 -43.92 -70.14 62.37
C GLN A 50 -44.07 -69.20 61.15
N LYS A 51 -45.25 -69.16 60.52
CA LYS A 51 -45.55 -68.22 59.42
C LYS A 51 -45.52 -66.76 59.89
N SER A 52 -46.07 -66.45 61.06
CA SER A 52 -46.04 -65.10 61.61
C SER A 52 -44.62 -64.66 62.00
N GLU A 53 -43.80 -65.56 62.55
CA GLU A 53 -42.39 -65.32 62.82
C GLU A 53 -41.59 -65.09 61.54
N MET A 54 -41.83 -65.90 60.50
CA MET A 54 -41.20 -65.74 59.20
C MET A 54 -41.56 -64.39 58.56
N LEU A 55 -42.83 -63.99 58.60
CA LEU A 55 -43.28 -62.68 58.09
C LEU A 55 -42.66 -61.52 58.89
N ASN A 56 -42.58 -61.64 60.22
CA ASN A 56 -41.94 -60.63 61.07
C ASN A 56 -40.44 -60.50 60.79
N LYS A 57 -39.73 -61.62 60.57
CA LYS A 57 -38.31 -61.61 60.15
C LYS A 57 -38.13 -60.95 58.79
N LEU A 58 -38.97 -61.29 57.82
CA LEU A 58 -38.93 -60.73 56.46
C LEU A 58 -39.21 -59.21 56.48
N LEU A 59 -40.16 -58.75 57.30
CA LEU A 59 -40.42 -57.32 57.51
C LEU A 59 -39.24 -56.60 58.19
N GLN A 60 -38.59 -57.23 59.19
CA GLN A 60 -37.38 -56.69 59.81
C GLN A 60 -36.22 -56.59 58.80
N GLU A 61 -35.99 -57.63 58.00
CA GLU A 61 -34.99 -57.61 56.92
C GLU A 61 -35.31 -56.55 55.87
N GLU A 62 -36.57 -56.38 55.46
CA GLU A 62 -37.01 -55.34 54.52
C GLU A 62 -36.73 -53.94 55.07
N THR A 63 -37.06 -53.66 56.34
CA THR A 63 -36.79 -52.37 56.97
C THR A 63 -35.28 -52.11 57.11
N ALA A 64 -34.49 -53.12 57.45
CA ALA A 64 -33.04 -53.03 57.53
C ALA A 64 -32.40 -52.79 56.14
N GLN A 65 -32.87 -53.48 55.10
CA GLN A 65 -32.44 -53.28 53.71
C GLN A 65 -32.79 -51.87 53.21
N LYS A 66 -34.00 -51.39 53.49
CA LYS A 66 -34.42 -50.00 53.17
C LYS A 66 -33.51 -48.98 53.86
N ALA A 67 -33.20 -49.16 55.15
CA ALA A 67 -32.29 -48.28 55.90
C ALA A 67 -30.84 -48.35 55.39
N ALA A 68 -30.37 -49.52 54.96
CA ALA A 68 -29.06 -49.67 54.33
C ALA A 68 -29.01 -48.96 52.96
N PHE A 69 -30.08 -49.08 52.15
CA PHE A 69 -30.18 -48.44 50.85
C PHE A 69 -30.23 -46.92 50.95
N THR A 70 -31.04 -46.35 51.86
CA THR A 70 -31.07 -44.89 52.06
C THR A 70 -29.71 -44.35 52.52
N LYS A 71 -28.99 -45.09 53.38
CA LYS A 71 -27.62 -44.72 53.78
C LYS A 71 -26.64 -44.72 52.60
N LEU A 72 -26.71 -45.73 51.73
CA LEU A 72 -25.88 -45.80 50.51
C LEU A 72 -26.22 -44.68 49.52
N GLN A 73 -27.52 -44.39 49.34
CA GLN A 73 -28.03 -43.29 48.52
C GLN A 73 -27.45 -41.94 49.01
N HIS A 74 -27.57 -41.64 50.30
CA HIS A 74 -27.00 -40.40 50.88
C HIS A 74 -25.47 -40.30 50.71
N MET A 75 -24.73 -41.40 50.83
CA MET A 75 -23.28 -41.41 50.58
C MET A 75 -22.95 -41.11 49.12
N LYS A 76 -23.66 -41.73 48.17
CA LYS A 76 -23.48 -41.49 46.73
C LYS A 76 -23.85 -40.06 46.33
N ASP A 77 -24.96 -39.55 46.85
CA ASP A 77 -25.42 -38.19 46.59
C ASP A 77 -24.43 -37.16 47.14
N SER A 78 -23.90 -37.37 48.36
CA SER A 78 -22.84 -36.53 48.93
C SER A 78 -21.54 -36.54 48.12
N GLN A 79 -21.11 -37.71 47.64
CA GLN A 79 -19.94 -37.82 46.75
C GLN A 79 -20.16 -37.09 45.42
N THR A 80 -21.35 -37.24 44.84
CA THR A 80 -21.71 -36.61 43.56
C THR A 80 -21.80 -35.09 43.72
N GLN A 81 -22.35 -34.59 44.83
CA GLN A 81 -22.36 -33.17 45.16
C GLN A 81 -20.95 -32.60 45.33
N ARG A 82 -20.05 -33.32 46.02
CA ARG A 82 -18.65 -32.91 46.17
C ARG A 82 -17.95 -32.79 44.81
N LEU A 83 -18.01 -33.83 43.99
CA LEU A 83 -17.43 -33.81 42.64
C LEU A 83 -18.02 -32.69 41.78
N THR A 84 -19.32 -32.44 41.87
CA THR A 84 -19.98 -31.33 41.16
C THR A 84 -19.48 -29.96 41.63
N GLN A 85 -19.17 -29.79 42.92
CA GLN A 85 -18.59 -28.56 43.46
C GLN A 85 -17.13 -28.39 43.03
N GLU A 86 -16.32 -29.45 43.09
CA GLU A 86 -14.93 -29.45 42.66
C GLU A 86 -14.80 -29.12 41.16
N ILE A 87 -15.63 -29.75 40.31
CA ILE A 87 -15.70 -29.44 38.87
C ILE A 87 -16.06 -27.97 38.63
N LYS A 88 -17.09 -27.44 39.31
CA LYS A 88 -17.47 -26.01 39.18
C LYS A 88 -16.36 -25.05 39.60
N MET A 89 -15.57 -25.39 40.62
CA MET A 89 -14.41 -24.58 40.99
C MET A 89 -13.35 -24.60 39.89
N VAL A 90 -13.05 -25.76 39.30
CA VAL A 90 -12.13 -25.87 38.17
C VAL A 90 -12.64 -25.12 36.94
N GLU A 91 -13.93 -25.23 36.60
CA GLU A 91 -14.56 -24.46 35.52
C GLU A 91 -14.41 -22.94 35.73
N LEU A 92 -14.66 -22.45 36.96
CA LEU A 92 -14.50 -21.03 37.29
C LEU A 92 -13.05 -20.55 37.17
N GLU A 93 -12.06 -21.33 37.63
CA GLU A 93 -10.66 -20.97 37.43
C GLU A 93 -10.23 -21.04 35.95
N LEU A 94 -10.70 -22.03 35.19
CA LEU A 94 -10.46 -22.09 33.74
C LEU A 94 -11.09 -20.90 33.01
N CYS A 95 -12.29 -20.45 33.39
CA CYS A 95 -12.89 -19.24 32.84
C CYS A 95 -12.06 -17.98 33.16
N LYS A 96 -11.54 -17.85 34.39
CA LYS A 96 -10.65 -16.73 34.78
C LYS A 96 -9.35 -16.74 33.98
N LEU A 97 -8.68 -17.89 33.87
CA LEU A 97 -7.45 -18.05 33.09
C LEU A 97 -7.69 -17.76 31.60
N SER A 98 -8.77 -18.28 31.02
CA SER A 98 -9.15 -18.01 29.63
C SER A 98 -9.38 -16.52 29.38
N ARG A 99 -9.98 -15.81 30.34
CA ARG A 99 -10.20 -14.36 30.25
C ARG A 99 -8.87 -13.59 30.33
N LEU A 100 -8.00 -13.90 31.30
CA LEU A 100 -6.68 -13.29 31.44
C LEU A 100 -5.79 -13.53 30.21
N GLU A 101 -5.86 -14.72 29.60
CA GLU A 101 -5.17 -15.01 28.35
C GLU A 101 -5.68 -14.14 27.20
N GLN A 102 -7.00 -13.92 27.12
CA GLN A 102 -7.62 -13.10 26.08
C GLN A 102 -7.29 -11.61 26.29
N GLU A 103 -7.38 -11.12 27.53
CA GLU A 103 -6.97 -9.76 27.92
C GLU A 103 -5.50 -9.51 27.52
N ARG A 104 -4.57 -10.40 27.93
CA ARG A 104 -3.15 -10.30 27.54
C ARG A 104 -2.92 -10.36 26.02
N LYS A 105 -3.63 -11.23 25.30
CA LYS A 105 -3.55 -11.32 23.82
C LYS A 105 -4.02 -10.01 23.18
N GLN A 106 -5.11 -9.44 23.69
CA GLN A 106 -5.65 -8.17 23.23
C GLN A 106 -4.68 -7.01 23.48
N GLU A 107 -4.16 -6.85 24.71
CA GLU A 107 -3.16 -5.83 25.04
C GLU A 107 -1.90 -5.93 24.16
N THR A 108 -1.42 -7.16 23.93
CA THR A 108 -0.26 -7.42 23.06
C THR A 108 -0.57 -7.03 21.61
N GLN A 109 -1.77 -7.36 21.12
CA GLN A 109 -2.21 -7.01 19.77
C GLN A 109 -2.39 -5.49 19.61
N GLU A 110 -3.03 -4.81 20.57
CA GLU A 110 -3.22 -3.36 20.60
C GLU A 110 -1.87 -2.61 20.61
N TRP A 111 -0.91 -3.09 21.40
CA TRP A 111 0.46 -2.57 21.43
C TRP A 111 1.15 -2.72 20.06
N HIS A 112 1.09 -3.90 19.45
CA HIS A 112 1.67 -4.13 18.13
C HIS A 112 1.00 -3.28 17.04
N THR A 113 -0.33 -3.13 17.06
CA THR A 113 -1.04 -2.29 16.08
C THR A 113 -0.68 -0.81 16.25
N GLY A 114 -0.65 -0.28 17.47
CA GLY A 114 -0.27 1.12 17.72
C GLY A 114 1.19 1.43 17.33
N LEU A 115 2.10 0.47 17.53
CA LEU A 115 3.49 0.58 17.06
C LEU A 115 3.57 0.63 15.52
N LEU A 116 2.86 -0.28 14.83
CA LEU A 116 2.81 -0.32 13.37
C LEU A 116 2.13 0.91 12.76
N GLU A 117 1.09 1.45 13.40
CA GLU A 117 0.44 2.70 13.00
C GLU A 117 1.39 3.89 13.14
N THR A 118 2.13 3.98 14.25
CA THR A 118 3.15 5.01 14.47
C THR A 118 4.23 4.94 13.39
N GLN A 119 4.75 3.74 13.08
CA GLN A 119 5.74 3.55 12.02
C GLN A 119 5.18 3.89 10.63
N ARG A 120 3.94 3.52 10.32
CA ARG A 120 3.27 3.88 9.06
C ARG A 120 3.15 5.39 8.90
N VAL A 121 2.73 6.11 9.95
CA VAL A 121 2.65 7.59 9.93
C VAL A 121 4.03 8.21 9.71
N GLN A 122 5.08 7.73 10.40
CA GLN A 122 6.45 8.20 10.20
C GLN A 122 6.97 7.97 8.77
N LEU A 123 6.71 6.79 8.19
CA LEU A 123 7.13 6.47 6.83
C LEU A 123 6.35 7.26 5.77
N VAL A 124 5.05 7.50 5.97
CA VAL A 124 4.23 8.35 5.09
C VAL A 124 4.68 9.80 5.16
N GLU A 125 5.03 10.30 6.35
CA GLU A 125 5.56 11.65 6.51
C GLU A 125 6.94 11.81 5.85
N LEU A 126 7.84 10.83 6.02
CA LEU A 126 9.13 10.81 5.32
C LEU A 126 8.94 10.76 3.79
N LEU A 127 8.02 9.92 3.30
CA LEU A 127 7.69 9.85 1.87
C LEU A 127 7.13 11.19 1.35
N ARG A 128 6.31 11.88 2.14
CA ARG A 128 5.79 13.23 1.83
C ARG A 128 6.94 14.24 1.72
N GLN A 129 7.88 14.23 2.66
CA GLN A 129 9.06 15.11 2.65
C GLN A 129 9.95 14.83 1.44
N LEU A 130 10.29 13.56 1.17
CA LEU A 130 11.09 13.17 0.01
C LEU A 130 10.40 13.52 -1.33
N SER A 131 9.08 13.37 -1.41
CA SER A 131 8.32 13.76 -2.61
C SER A 131 8.34 15.26 -2.86
N ARG A 132 8.28 16.08 -1.80
CA ARG A 132 8.43 17.55 -1.89
C ARG A 132 9.82 17.93 -2.33
N ALA A 133 10.86 17.44 -1.65
CA ALA A 133 12.26 17.72 -1.99
C ALA A 133 12.61 17.30 -3.44
N LYS A 134 12.03 16.20 -3.93
CA LYS A 134 12.16 15.76 -5.32
C LYS A 134 11.54 16.77 -6.31
N GLU A 135 10.35 17.28 -6.02
CA GLU A 135 9.65 18.22 -6.89
C GLU A 135 10.27 19.62 -6.82
N GLU A 136 10.70 20.08 -5.64
CA GLU A 136 11.51 21.30 -5.46
C GLU A 136 12.80 21.22 -6.28
N ARG A 137 13.55 20.11 -6.17
CA ARG A 137 14.78 19.90 -6.96
C ARG A 137 14.52 19.84 -8.46
N ARG A 138 13.38 19.30 -8.88
CA ARG A 138 12.96 19.30 -10.29
C ARG A 138 12.69 20.72 -10.77
N GLN A 139 11.96 21.52 -10.00
CA GLN A 139 11.68 22.92 -10.32
C GLN A 139 12.95 23.77 -10.39
N GLU A 140 13.93 23.56 -9.48
CA GLU A 140 15.25 24.19 -9.60
C GLU A 140 15.97 23.84 -10.92
N LEU A 141 15.87 22.58 -11.38
CA LEU A 141 16.52 22.14 -12.61
C LEU A 141 15.81 22.70 -13.84
N ASP A 142 14.47 22.70 -13.86
CA ASP A 142 13.66 23.28 -14.91
C ASP A 142 13.90 24.80 -15.02
N GLN A 143 14.07 25.50 -13.88
CA GLN A 143 14.47 26.92 -13.84
C GLN A 143 15.87 27.15 -14.41
N ARG A 144 16.89 26.40 -13.94
CA ARG A 144 18.26 26.51 -14.47
C ARG A 144 18.33 26.21 -15.97
N MET A 145 17.55 25.25 -16.47
CA MET A 145 17.47 24.97 -17.91
C MET A 145 16.89 26.15 -18.70
N LEU A 146 15.89 26.84 -18.15
CA LEU A 146 15.33 28.05 -18.76
C LEU A 146 16.34 29.22 -18.74
N GLU A 147 17.04 29.43 -17.63
CA GLU A 147 18.12 30.43 -17.51
C GLU A 147 19.24 30.16 -18.53
N MET A 148 19.71 28.91 -18.63
CA MET A 148 20.71 28.50 -19.62
C MET A 148 20.22 28.69 -21.06
N GLN A 149 18.93 28.45 -21.34
CA GLN A 149 18.36 28.67 -22.67
C GLN A 149 18.28 30.17 -23.02
N GLN A 150 17.93 31.02 -22.05
CA GLN A 150 17.92 32.49 -22.24
C GLN A 150 19.34 33.04 -22.42
N ALA A 151 20.29 32.60 -21.60
CA ALA A 151 21.71 32.93 -21.76
C ALA A 151 22.22 32.50 -23.15
N LYS A 152 21.93 31.27 -23.59
CA LYS A 152 22.29 30.79 -24.93
C LYS A 152 21.70 31.64 -26.06
N GLN A 153 20.48 32.16 -25.92
CA GLN A 153 19.88 33.06 -26.92
C GLN A 153 20.60 34.42 -26.99
N GLN A 154 21.06 34.93 -25.85
CA GLN A 154 21.89 36.14 -25.78
C GLN A 154 23.28 35.88 -26.37
N ASP A 155 23.93 34.80 -25.95
CA ASP A 155 25.23 34.34 -26.47
C ASP A 155 25.20 34.08 -27.99
N GLU A 156 24.08 33.61 -28.55
CA GLU A 156 23.90 33.43 -30.00
C GLU A 156 23.88 34.78 -30.73
N ILE A 157 23.21 35.80 -30.18
CA ILE A 157 23.20 37.16 -30.74
C ILE A 157 24.61 37.77 -30.65
N ASP A 158 25.24 37.68 -29.48
CA ASP A 158 26.58 38.22 -29.25
C ASP A 158 27.64 37.49 -30.08
N PHE A 159 27.50 36.17 -30.29
CA PHE A 159 28.33 35.41 -31.23
C PHE A 159 28.22 35.96 -32.65
N TRP A 160 27.00 36.17 -33.17
CA TRP A 160 26.82 36.73 -34.51
C TRP A 160 27.37 38.15 -34.62
N LEU A 161 27.19 39.00 -33.60
CA LEU A 161 27.77 40.35 -33.56
C LEU A 161 29.30 40.31 -33.56
N VAL A 162 29.92 39.45 -32.75
CA VAL A 162 31.39 39.28 -32.69
C VAL A 162 31.93 38.71 -34.00
N GLN A 163 31.24 37.76 -34.64
CA GLN A 163 31.68 37.24 -35.95
C GLN A 163 31.50 38.28 -37.07
N TYR A 164 30.42 39.06 -37.04
CA TYR A 164 30.22 40.16 -37.98
C TYR A 164 31.31 41.24 -37.82
N GLN A 165 31.61 41.64 -36.58
CA GLN A 165 32.72 42.55 -36.30
C GLN A 165 34.05 41.99 -36.80
N ARG A 166 34.36 40.72 -36.51
CA ARG A 166 35.57 40.04 -37.03
C ARG A 166 35.62 39.97 -38.56
N LEU A 167 34.48 39.90 -39.25
CA LEU A 167 34.41 39.94 -40.72
C LEU A 167 34.66 41.35 -41.27
N LEU A 168 34.24 42.40 -40.55
CA LEU A 168 34.61 43.78 -40.86
C LEU A 168 36.11 44.02 -40.59
N ASP A 169 36.61 43.62 -39.41
CA ASP A 169 38.02 43.81 -39.01
C ASP A 169 39.00 43.03 -39.90
N LYS A 170 38.58 41.85 -40.39
CA LYS A 170 39.34 41.02 -41.34
C LYS A 170 38.94 41.26 -42.80
N MET A 171 38.19 42.32 -43.10
CA MET A 171 37.85 42.65 -44.48
C MET A 171 39.16 42.82 -45.27
N PRO A 172 39.41 42.03 -46.33
CA PRO A 172 40.67 42.11 -47.03
C PRO A 172 40.88 43.52 -47.58
N GLU A 173 42.06 44.10 -47.38
CA GLU A 173 42.40 45.42 -47.94
C GLU A 173 42.13 45.52 -49.45
N ARG A 174 42.08 44.39 -50.17
CA ARG A 174 41.71 44.33 -51.59
C ARG A 174 40.26 44.77 -51.86
N LEU A 175 39.34 44.65 -50.91
CA LEU A 175 37.98 45.19 -50.99
C LEU A 175 37.96 46.68 -50.63
N ASP A 176 38.69 47.11 -49.59
CA ASP A 176 38.85 48.55 -49.29
C ASP A 176 39.62 49.31 -50.38
N LYS A 177 40.50 48.66 -51.13
CA LYS A 177 41.20 49.22 -52.31
C LYS A 177 40.34 49.16 -53.59
N LYS A 178 39.39 48.21 -53.68
CA LYS A 178 38.36 48.17 -54.75
C LYS A 178 37.17 49.10 -54.48
N ARG A 179 36.99 49.52 -53.22
CA ARG A 179 36.25 50.72 -52.86
C ARG A 179 37.13 51.89 -53.29
N ASN A 180 37.02 52.27 -54.57
CA ASN A 180 37.93 53.20 -55.25
C ASN A 180 38.39 54.32 -54.29
N PRO A 181 39.70 54.55 -54.12
CA PRO A 181 40.14 55.78 -53.49
C PRO A 181 39.51 56.92 -54.29
N LEU A 182 38.91 57.87 -53.57
CA LEU A 182 38.22 59.00 -54.17
C LEU A 182 39.16 59.68 -55.17
N ASP A 183 38.65 60.02 -56.36
CA ASP A 183 39.44 60.64 -57.42
C ASP A 183 40.22 61.83 -56.83
N ALA A 184 41.54 61.87 -57.08
CA ALA A 184 42.43 62.85 -56.47
C ALA A 184 42.06 64.32 -56.81
N GLN A 185 41.24 64.57 -57.83
CA GLN A 185 40.68 65.89 -58.12
C GLN A 185 39.41 66.18 -57.30
N VAL A 186 38.54 65.17 -57.11
CA VAL A 186 37.37 65.25 -56.20
C VAL A 186 37.83 65.43 -54.75
N ASP A 187 38.88 64.73 -54.34
CA ASP A 187 39.43 64.81 -52.98
C ASP A 187 39.94 66.22 -52.66
N LYS A 188 40.68 66.84 -53.60
CA LYS A 188 41.13 68.23 -53.50
C LYS A 188 39.96 69.21 -53.36
N VAL A 189 38.85 69.00 -54.08
CA VAL A 189 37.65 69.83 -53.93
C VAL A 189 37.04 69.70 -52.55
N LEU A 190 36.97 68.48 -51.98
CA LEU A 190 36.41 68.29 -50.63
C LEU A 190 37.28 68.96 -49.55
N THR A 191 38.61 68.85 -49.64
CA THR A 191 39.52 69.56 -48.72
C THR A 191 39.42 71.08 -48.90
N LEU A 192 39.37 71.60 -50.15
CA LEU A 192 39.21 73.04 -50.40
C LEU A 192 37.82 73.59 -49.99
N ALA A 193 36.80 72.73 -49.94
CA ALA A 193 35.44 73.11 -49.52
C ALA A 193 35.20 72.95 -48.01
N ASP A 194 36.17 72.40 -47.26
CA ASP A 194 36.04 72.01 -45.86
C ASP A 194 34.89 70.99 -45.65
N ALA A 195 34.93 69.92 -46.45
CA ALA A 195 33.83 68.96 -46.64
C ALA A 195 34.28 67.49 -46.49
N GLU A 196 35.37 67.24 -45.75
CA GLU A 196 35.98 65.91 -45.65
C GLU A 196 35.09 64.86 -44.98
N ASP A 197 34.21 65.28 -44.05
CA ASP A 197 33.19 64.42 -43.41
C ASP A 197 32.27 63.72 -44.42
N PHE A 198 32.07 64.33 -45.61
CA PHE A 198 31.22 63.77 -46.66
C PHE A 198 31.97 62.79 -47.57
N ARG A 199 33.30 62.65 -47.47
CA ARG A 199 34.13 61.70 -48.27
C ARG A 199 33.51 60.28 -48.36
N PRO A 200 32.95 59.67 -47.29
CA PRO A 200 32.31 58.35 -47.37
C PRO A 200 31.08 58.30 -48.31
N HIS A 201 30.36 59.41 -48.47
CA HIS A 201 29.20 59.52 -49.36
C HIS A 201 29.61 59.56 -50.83
N PHE A 202 30.67 60.30 -51.17
CA PHE A 202 31.20 60.33 -52.54
C PHE A 202 31.81 58.98 -52.94
N VAL A 203 32.54 58.33 -52.03
CA VAL A 203 33.10 56.98 -52.21
C VAL A 203 32.00 55.93 -52.36
N ARG A 204 30.92 55.98 -51.55
CA ARG A 204 29.79 55.05 -51.66
C ARG A 204 29.07 55.15 -53.01
N ASN A 205 28.91 56.37 -53.53
CA ASN A 205 28.18 56.62 -54.78
C ASN A 205 29.09 56.59 -56.03
N ARG A 206 30.39 56.28 -55.90
CA ARG A 206 31.37 56.16 -56.99
C ARG A 206 31.40 57.40 -57.90
N ILE A 207 31.61 58.56 -57.29
CA ILE A 207 31.64 59.84 -58.00
C ILE A 207 33.08 60.17 -58.42
N ASP A 208 33.36 59.99 -59.71
CA ASP A 208 34.61 60.39 -60.36
C ASP A 208 34.57 61.88 -60.76
N TRP A 209 35.74 62.51 -61.02
CA TRP A 209 35.84 63.92 -61.40
C TRP A 209 34.88 64.37 -62.53
N PRO A 210 34.80 63.72 -63.71
CA PRO A 210 33.89 64.15 -64.77
C PRO A 210 32.41 64.07 -64.36
N THR A 211 32.05 63.14 -63.48
CA THR A 211 30.70 63.05 -62.92
C THR A 211 30.43 64.26 -62.02
N LEU A 212 31.37 64.61 -61.14
CA LEU A 212 31.24 65.78 -60.26
C LEU A 212 31.11 67.09 -61.04
N CYS A 213 31.85 67.26 -62.14
CA CYS A 213 31.72 68.43 -63.04
C CYS A 213 30.33 68.59 -63.67
N SER A 214 29.54 67.51 -63.74
CA SER A 214 28.18 67.53 -64.30
C SER A 214 27.07 67.71 -63.25
N MET A 215 27.40 67.68 -61.95
CA MET A 215 26.42 67.65 -60.86
C MET A 215 26.02 69.04 -60.36
N GLY A 216 24.72 69.23 -60.16
CA GLY A 216 24.15 70.44 -59.53
C GLY A 216 23.90 70.30 -58.02
N ASP A 217 23.38 71.38 -57.42
CA ASP A 217 23.00 71.44 -55.99
C ASP A 217 22.04 70.30 -55.59
N SER A 218 21.10 69.95 -56.48
CA SER A 218 20.13 68.86 -56.31
C SER A 218 20.78 67.46 -56.24
N ASP A 219 21.85 67.23 -56.99
CA ASP A 219 22.52 65.92 -57.05
C ASP A 219 23.40 65.71 -55.81
N LEU A 220 24.14 66.74 -55.41
CA LEU A 220 24.90 66.73 -54.16
C LEU A 220 23.98 66.52 -52.94
N ALA A 221 22.78 67.11 -52.93
CA ALA A 221 21.79 66.85 -51.89
C ALA A 221 21.31 65.38 -51.88
N ARG A 222 21.04 64.79 -53.06
CA ARG A 222 20.61 63.39 -53.22
C ARG A 222 21.67 62.37 -52.77
N ILE A 223 22.95 62.72 -52.83
CA ILE A 223 24.09 61.90 -52.40
C ILE A 223 24.32 61.96 -50.87
N GLY A 224 23.69 62.93 -50.18
CA GLY A 224 23.71 63.07 -48.71
C GLY A 224 24.31 64.39 -48.21
N VAL A 225 24.69 65.32 -49.09
CA VAL A 225 25.24 66.63 -48.70
C VAL A 225 24.10 67.62 -48.46
N TYR A 226 23.41 67.50 -47.32
CA TYR A 226 22.21 68.30 -47.05
C TYR A 226 22.51 69.80 -46.76
N ALA A 227 23.74 70.15 -46.38
CA ALA A 227 24.14 71.52 -46.08
C ALA A 227 24.36 72.35 -47.36
N ALA A 228 23.44 73.28 -47.66
CA ALA A 228 23.47 74.10 -48.88
C ALA A 228 24.79 74.89 -49.05
N GLY A 229 25.32 75.48 -47.98
CA GLY A 229 26.59 76.23 -48.03
C GLY A 229 27.80 75.38 -48.40
N ILE A 230 27.80 74.08 -48.07
CA ILE A 230 28.87 73.15 -48.44
C ILE A 230 28.73 72.75 -49.91
N ARG A 231 27.50 72.52 -50.40
CA ARG A 231 27.25 72.25 -51.82
C ARG A 231 27.70 73.39 -52.73
N HIS A 232 27.42 74.65 -52.36
CA HIS A 232 27.86 75.82 -53.12
C HIS A 232 29.39 75.91 -53.17
N LYS A 233 30.09 75.78 -52.03
CA LYS A 233 31.56 75.75 -51.98
C LYS A 233 32.15 74.64 -52.87
N ILE A 234 31.56 73.45 -52.88
CA ILE A 234 31.99 72.33 -53.74
C ILE A 234 31.85 72.72 -55.22
N ILE A 235 30.70 73.25 -55.64
CA ILE A 235 30.44 73.67 -57.02
C ILE A 235 31.39 74.80 -57.45
N ASP A 236 31.62 75.80 -56.59
CA ASP A 236 32.53 76.91 -56.86
C ASP A 236 33.98 76.44 -57.03
N ASN A 237 34.44 75.53 -56.18
CA ASN A 237 35.78 74.93 -56.26
C ASN A 237 35.96 74.02 -57.49
N VAL A 238 34.92 73.27 -57.89
CA VAL A 238 34.91 72.50 -59.15
C VAL A 238 35.05 73.45 -60.34
N ASN A 239 34.26 74.52 -60.38
CA ASN A 239 34.30 75.54 -61.43
C ASN A 239 35.64 76.30 -61.48
N ALA A 240 36.34 76.44 -60.36
CA ALA A 240 37.67 77.03 -60.30
C ALA A 240 38.74 76.10 -60.93
N LEU A 241 38.76 74.82 -60.53
CA LEU A 241 39.73 73.85 -61.03
C LEU A 241 39.51 73.49 -62.51
N PHE A 242 38.25 73.40 -62.96
CA PHE A 242 37.92 73.13 -64.37
C PHE A 242 38.49 74.18 -65.33
N LYS A 243 38.68 75.43 -64.88
CA LYS A 243 39.27 76.53 -65.67
C LYS A 243 40.79 76.49 -65.79
N THR A 244 41.47 75.50 -65.20
CA THR A 244 42.94 75.48 -65.04
C THR A 244 43.66 74.26 -65.62
N GLY A 245 42.98 73.38 -66.38
CA GLY A 245 43.56 72.11 -66.84
C GLY A 245 44.09 72.11 -68.27
N ASP A 246 45.32 71.59 -68.46
CA ASP A 246 45.77 71.00 -69.73
C ASP A 246 46.79 69.86 -69.49
N GLN A 247 46.47 68.65 -70.03
CA GLN A 247 47.33 67.51 -70.45
C GLN A 247 48.47 66.94 -69.53
N THR A 248 48.88 65.64 -69.51
CA THR A 248 48.43 64.32 -70.02
C THR A 248 49.07 63.17 -69.14
N PRO A 249 49.52 61.95 -69.57
CA PRO A 249 48.77 60.71 -69.29
C PRO A 249 49.54 59.49 -68.68
N SER A 250 48.74 58.53 -68.15
CA SER A 250 48.88 57.04 -68.07
C SER A 250 50.21 56.29 -68.35
N ALA A 251 50.57 55.32 -67.49
CA ALA A 251 50.70 53.87 -67.84
C ALA A 251 51.08 52.93 -66.64
N PRO A 252 50.64 51.64 -66.59
CA PRO A 252 50.93 50.64 -65.54
C PRO A 252 51.96 49.56 -65.96
N PRO A 253 52.49 48.67 -65.08
CA PRO A 253 51.86 47.36 -64.73
C PRO A 253 52.21 46.89 -63.28
N LYS A 254 51.97 45.67 -62.76
CA LYS A 254 51.66 44.33 -63.31
C LYS A 254 51.04 43.40 -62.23
N GLU A 255 50.23 42.42 -62.64
CA GLU A 255 49.62 41.41 -61.75
C GLU A 255 50.54 40.21 -61.50
N GLN A 256 50.37 39.52 -60.36
CA GLN A 256 50.70 38.08 -60.20
C GLN A 256 49.98 37.45 -58.99
N GLU A 257 49.03 36.56 -59.28
CA GLU A 257 48.61 35.41 -58.45
C GLU A 257 49.43 34.17 -58.90
N PRO A 258 49.31 32.94 -58.32
CA PRO A 258 48.48 32.40 -57.23
C PRO A 258 49.37 31.96 -56.03
N SER A 259 49.07 31.01 -55.11
CA SER A 259 48.00 30.00 -54.96
C SER A 259 47.81 29.61 -53.48
N ALA A 260 46.72 28.89 -53.19
CA ALA A 260 46.51 28.14 -51.94
C ALA A 260 46.87 26.64 -52.09
N PRO A 261 47.20 25.96 -50.98
CA PRO A 261 47.00 24.51 -50.80
C PRO A 261 45.92 24.20 -49.75
N SER A 262 45.23 23.06 -49.90
CA SER A 262 44.11 22.63 -49.06
C SER A 262 44.51 22.12 -47.67
N GLU A 263 43.61 22.31 -46.69
CA GLU A 263 43.55 21.52 -45.47
C GLU A 263 42.34 20.57 -45.54
N GLU A 264 42.57 19.27 -45.32
CA GLU A 264 41.53 18.35 -44.82
C GLU A 264 42.14 17.49 -43.72
N MET A 265 41.66 17.64 -42.48
CA MET A 265 41.96 16.75 -41.37
C MET A 265 40.71 16.59 -40.50
N ALA A 266 40.07 15.43 -40.60
CA ALA A 266 38.98 15.02 -39.72
C ALA A 266 39.52 13.99 -38.70
N PRO A 267 39.43 14.25 -37.38
CA PRO A 267 39.79 13.25 -36.36
C PRO A 267 38.64 12.27 -36.09
N SER A 268 38.96 10.99 -35.92
CA SER A 268 38.06 9.96 -35.37
C SER A 268 38.54 9.52 -33.98
N ALA A 269 37.62 9.38 -33.04
CA ALA A 269 37.86 8.75 -31.73
C ALA A 269 36.59 8.06 -31.18
N PRO A 270 36.67 6.81 -30.68
CA PRO A 270 35.59 6.08 -29.98
C PRO A 270 35.92 5.94 -28.46
N PRO A 271 35.27 5.05 -27.65
CA PRO A 271 33.90 4.50 -27.68
C PRO A 271 33.12 4.76 -26.37
N GLU A 272 31.79 4.54 -26.38
CA GLU A 272 31.01 4.41 -25.14
C GLU A 272 30.95 2.96 -24.65
N GLY A 273 31.23 2.76 -23.36
CA GLY A 273 30.94 1.51 -22.65
C GLY A 273 29.84 1.73 -21.61
N SER A 274 28.88 0.81 -21.52
CA SER A 274 27.90 0.80 -20.42
C SER A 274 27.52 -0.64 -20.06
N THR A 275 27.95 -1.05 -18.88
CA THR A 275 27.63 -2.34 -18.25
C THR A 275 26.24 -2.28 -17.62
N VAL A 276 25.28 -3.02 -18.18
CA VAL A 276 23.93 -3.12 -17.60
C VAL A 276 23.98 -3.89 -16.29
N THR A 277 23.69 -3.20 -15.19
CA THR A 277 23.58 -3.78 -13.85
C THR A 277 22.22 -4.46 -13.68
N VAL A 278 22.21 -5.74 -13.31
CA VAL A 278 20.98 -6.51 -13.13
C VAL A 278 20.35 -6.18 -11.76
N ALA A 279 19.27 -5.41 -11.77
CA ALA A 279 18.48 -5.17 -10.57
C ALA A 279 17.63 -6.41 -10.22
N ARG A 280 17.90 -7.03 -9.06
CA ARG A 280 17.00 -8.02 -8.46
C ARG A 280 15.79 -7.31 -7.87
N VAL A 281 14.61 -7.54 -8.44
CA VAL A 281 13.33 -7.05 -7.90
C VAL A 281 12.74 -8.11 -6.97
N CYS A 282 12.41 -7.72 -5.74
CA CYS A 282 11.68 -8.56 -4.79
C CYS A 282 10.17 -8.51 -5.11
N ASN A 283 9.53 -9.67 -5.20
CA ASN A 283 8.16 -9.81 -5.71
C ASN A 283 7.12 -10.00 -4.58
N GLU A 284 6.85 -8.97 -3.77
CA GLU A 284 5.82 -9.03 -2.71
C GLU A 284 4.95 -7.77 -2.71
N CYS A 285 3.64 -7.95 -2.50
CA CYS A 285 2.68 -6.84 -2.43
C CYS A 285 2.66 -6.21 -1.04
N CYS A 286 3.13 -4.96 -0.92
CA CYS A 286 3.24 -4.23 0.35
C CYS A 286 1.90 -3.88 1.04
N ILE A 287 0.75 -4.21 0.42
CA ILE A 287 -0.59 -3.91 0.95
C ILE A 287 -1.28 -5.17 1.52
N CYS A 288 -1.06 -6.35 0.93
CA CYS A 288 -1.72 -7.59 1.35
C CYS A 288 -0.79 -8.76 1.68
N MET A 289 0.53 -8.65 1.45
CA MET A 289 1.54 -9.68 1.77
C MET A 289 1.21 -11.09 1.26
N GLN A 290 0.53 -11.19 0.11
CA GLN A 290 0.25 -12.46 -0.57
C GLN A 290 0.96 -12.50 -1.92
N SER A 291 1.63 -13.62 -2.20
CA SER A 291 2.49 -13.81 -3.36
C SER A 291 1.70 -14.03 -4.66
N GLU A 292 2.37 -13.73 -5.78
CA GLU A 292 1.88 -13.84 -7.17
C GLU A 292 0.80 -12.84 -7.61
N VAL A 293 1.23 -11.64 -8.01
CA VAL A 293 0.42 -10.75 -8.87
C VAL A 293 1.20 -10.40 -10.13
N ARG A 294 0.85 -11.03 -11.26
CA ARG A 294 1.16 -10.47 -12.58
C ARG A 294 0.28 -9.23 -12.80
N PHE A 295 0.88 -8.05 -12.70
CA PHE A 295 0.35 -6.74 -13.11
C PHE A 295 -1.18 -6.65 -13.32
N LYS A 296 -1.93 -6.57 -12.22
CA LYS A 296 -3.28 -5.97 -12.20
C LYS A 296 -3.40 -5.06 -10.98
N PHE A 297 -3.73 -3.79 -11.24
CA PHE A 297 -4.08 -2.81 -10.21
C PHE A 297 -5.25 -3.34 -9.37
N CYS A 298 -5.14 -3.27 -8.04
CA CYS A 298 -6.17 -3.76 -7.14
C CYS A 298 -7.37 -2.81 -7.11
N TYR A 299 -8.41 -3.13 -7.88
CA TYR A 299 -9.63 -2.33 -8.08
C TYR A 299 -10.65 -2.46 -6.93
N TYR A 300 -10.20 -2.43 -5.67
CA TYR A 300 -11.03 -2.72 -4.48
C TYR A 300 -11.20 -1.56 -3.48
N LEU A 301 -11.07 -0.32 -3.95
CA LEU A 301 -11.46 0.90 -3.21
C LEU A 301 -12.62 1.65 -3.89
N ASN A 302 -13.62 0.93 -4.42
CA ASN A 302 -14.87 1.57 -4.88
C ASN A 302 -16.11 0.67 -4.73
N LYS A 303 -16.45 0.36 -3.47
CA LYS A 303 -17.82 0.06 -3.04
C LYS A 303 -18.12 0.77 -1.72
N VAL A 304 -18.28 2.09 -1.80
CA VAL A 304 -19.04 2.84 -0.80
C VAL A 304 -20.47 2.30 -0.84
N ALA A 305 -21.04 2.00 0.33
CA ALA A 305 -22.40 1.47 0.43
C ALA A 305 -23.44 2.51 -0.06
N PRO A 306 -24.51 2.09 -0.76
CA PRO A 306 -25.65 2.96 -0.98
C PRO A 306 -26.32 3.24 0.37
N VAL A 307 -26.47 4.52 0.66
CA VAL A 307 -27.25 5.07 1.78
C VAL A 307 -28.70 4.57 1.68
N GLY A 308 -29.34 4.29 2.82
CA GLY A 308 -30.74 3.85 2.85
C GLY A 308 -31.70 4.95 2.39
N ASP A 309 -32.67 4.58 1.56
CA ASP A 309 -33.77 5.45 1.16
C ASP A 309 -34.78 5.63 2.30
N PRO A 310 -35.34 6.85 2.49
CA PRO A 310 -36.48 7.07 3.39
C PRO A 310 -37.82 6.91 2.66
N LYS A 311 -38.70 6.06 3.18
CA LYS A 311 -40.17 6.12 3.01
C LYS A 311 -40.88 5.23 4.02
#